data_AF-A0A2T6DUP7-F1
#
_entry.id   AF-A0A2T6DUP7-F1
#
_cell.length_a   1.000
_cell.length_b   1.000
_cell.length_c   1.000
_cell.angle_alpha   90.00
_cell.angle_beta   90.00
_cell.angle_gamma   90.00
#
_symmetry.space_group_name_H-M   'P 1'
#
loop_
_entity.id
_entity.type
_entity.pdbx_description
1 polymer ?
#
loop_
_entity_poly.entity_id
_entity_poly.type
_entity_poly.pdbx_seq_one_letter_code
_entity_poly.pdbx_strand_id
1 'polypeptide(L)'
;MKTSLALVVLLLAPVALFAQNGPPAHRGPGVHAALHAGDELAVLDQFLGLSNAELDQLQQAIARVRAMSPAERAALKEKIVAYRQLPENQRQQVRRGWGFENDQDRQDWPTMMHAKTDDERATVQKELQALPPEQRAARKHELLEAWRAASSRP
;
A
#
# COMPACT_ATOMS: atom_id res chain seq x y z
N MET A 1 8.50 19.05 28.35
CA MET A 1 7.43 18.70 27.39
C MET A 1 7.89 17.46 26.64
N LYS A 2 7.40 16.28 27.04
CA LYS A 2 7.90 14.98 26.58
C LYS A 2 7.20 14.61 25.26
N THR A 3 8.01 14.63 24.20
CA THR A 3 7.88 14.00 22.88
C THR A 3 6.70 13.03 22.70
N SER A 4 5.59 13.53 22.16
CA SER A 4 4.56 12.71 21.50
C SER A 4 5.04 12.33 20.10
N LEU A 5 6.01 11.42 20.04
CA LEU A 5 6.56 10.87 18.80
C LEU A 5 6.24 9.37 18.69
N ALA A 6 4.99 9.00 18.96
CA ALA A 6 4.53 7.61 18.89
C ALA A 6 3.24 7.41 18.09
N LEU A 7 2.65 8.47 17.53
CA LEU A 7 1.34 8.38 16.86
C LEU A 7 1.37 8.51 15.33
N VAL A 8 2.55 8.55 14.70
CA VAL A 8 2.68 8.83 13.26
C VAL A 8 2.96 7.55 12.43
N VAL A 9 3.38 6.46 13.07
CA VAL A 9 3.75 5.21 12.35
C VAL A 9 2.52 4.38 11.96
N LEU A 10 1.34 4.64 12.55
CA LEU A 10 0.13 3.85 12.30
C LEU A 10 -0.70 4.29 11.08
N LEU A 11 -0.32 5.37 10.39
CA LEU A 11 -1.11 5.98 9.31
C LEU A 11 -0.61 5.68 7.89
N LEU A 12 0.45 4.90 7.76
CA LEU A 12 1.03 4.43 6.50
C LEU A 12 0.93 2.90 6.42
N ALA A 13 -0.27 2.36 6.57
CA ALA A 13 -0.58 1.11 5.87
C ALA A 13 -0.49 1.40 4.36
N PRO A 14 0.14 0.54 3.55
CA PRO A 14 0.46 0.88 2.18
C PRO A 14 -0.82 0.89 1.33
N VAL A 15 -1.39 2.08 1.13
CA VAL A 15 -2.08 2.40 -0.13
C VAL A 15 -0.98 2.68 -1.15
N ALA A 16 -0.23 1.64 -1.50
CA ALA A 16 0.87 1.71 -2.45
C ALA A 16 0.74 0.54 -3.43
N LEU A 17 -0.34 0.53 -4.21
CA LEU A 17 -0.53 -0.46 -5.28
C LEU A 17 -1.48 0.01 -6.38
N PHE A 18 -1.39 1.27 -6.82
CA PHE A 18 -2.17 1.75 -7.99
C PHE A 18 -1.42 2.78 -8.83
N ALA A 19 -0.08 2.75 -8.83
CA ALA A 19 0.68 3.64 -9.71
C ALA A 19 1.93 2.93 -10.19
N GLN A 20 1.80 2.17 -11.28
CA GLN A 20 2.78 2.07 -12.36
C GLN A 20 2.28 1.08 -13.42
N ASN A 21 1.65 1.60 -14.46
CA ASN A 21 1.88 1.20 -15.86
C ASN A 21 1.09 2.14 -16.79
N GLY A 22 1.77 3.19 -17.28
CA GLY A 22 1.26 4.09 -18.31
C GLY A 22 2.34 5.11 -18.71
N PRO A 23 2.57 5.36 -20.01
CA PRO A 23 3.66 6.22 -20.50
C PRO A 23 3.43 7.71 -20.16
N PRO A 24 4.47 8.57 -20.18
CA PRO A 24 4.39 9.90 -19.60
C PRO A 24 3.69 10.88 -20.56
N ALA A 25 2.66 11.58 -20.06
CA ALA A 25 2.17 12.80 -20.68
C ALA A 25 1.99 13.89 -19.62
N HIS A 26 2.57 15.05 -19.88
CA HIS A 26 2.51 16.25 -19.06
C HIS A 26 1.08 16.74 -18.85
N ARG A 27 0.70 17.07 -17.60
CA ARG A 27 -0.04 18.30 -17.22
C ARG A 27 -0.31 18.35 -15.72
N GLY A 28 0.11 19.45 -15.08
CA GLY A 28 -0.74 20.08 -14.06
C GLY A 28 -1.44 21.30 -14.69
N PRO A 29 -2.22 22.08 -13.93
CA PRO A 29 -2.87 21.80 -12.65
C PRO A 29 -4.41 21.93 -12.76
N GLY A 30 -5.14 21.31 -11.84
CA GLY A 30 -6.56 21.66 -11.61
C GLY A 30 -7.51 20.47 -11.59
N VAL A 31 -8.08 20.23 -10.41
CA VAL A 31 -9.44 19.73 -10.13
C VAL A 31 -10.08 18.79 -11.15
N HIS A 32 -10.23 17.51 -10.75
CA HIS A 32 -11.14 16.54 -11.34
C HIS A 32 -11.06 16.45 -12.88
N ALA A 33 -9.97 15.87 -13.39
CA ALA A 33 -10.09 15.18 -14.67
C ALA A 33 -11.15 14.10 -14.47
N ALA A 34 -12.32 14.32 -15.06
CA ALA A 34 -13.38 13.35 -15.17
C ALA A 34 -12.74 12.02 -15.62
N LEU A 35 -12.99 10.95 -14.86
CA LEU A 35 -12.70 9.60 -15.32
C LEU A 35 -13.31 9.48 -16.71
N HIS A 36 -12.49 9.26 -17.74
CA HIS A 36 -13.03 8.89 -19.02
C HIS A 36 -13.78 7.56 -18.82
N ALA A 37 -14.90 7.33 -19.50
CA ALA A 37 -15.71 6.11 -19.29
C ALA A 37 -14.90 4.81 -19.44
N GLY A 38 -13.80 4.83 -20.22
CA GLY A 38 -12.85 3.70 -20.30
C GLY A 38 -11.98 3.48 -19.05
N ASP A 39 -11.67 4.55 -18.31
CA ASP A 39 -10.94 4.46 -17.04
C ASP A 39 -11.85 3.94 -15.92
N GLU A 40 -13.14 4.30 -15.95
CA GLU A 40 -14.11 3.84 -14.96
C GLU A 40 -14.30 2.31 -15.03
N LEU A 41 -14.42 1.74 -16.23
CA LEU A 41 -14.51 0.28 -16.40
C LEU A 41 -13.23 -0.44 -15.98
N ALA A 42 -12.05 0.13 -16.26
CA ALA A 42 -10.77 -0.46 -15.81
C ALA A 42 -10.62 -0.43 -14.29
N VAL A 43 -11.08 0.64 -13.65
CA VAL A 43 -11.14 0.72 -12.18
C VAL A 43 -12.13 -0.33 -11.65
N LEU A 44 -13.32 -0.43 -12.22
CA LEU A 44 -14.32 -1.41 -11.79
C LEU A 44 -13.81 -2.85 -11.93
N ASP A 45 -13.17 -3.20 -13.04
CA ASP A 45 -12.53 -4.51 -13.24
C ASP A 45 -11.52 -4.81 -12.13
N GLN A 46 -10.71 -3.82 -11.76
CA GLN A 46 -9.76 -3.97 -10.66
C GLN A 46 -10.44 -4.13 -9.29
N PHE A 47 -11.58 -3.48 -9.05
CA PHE A 47 -12.38 -3.67 -7.83
C PHE A 47 -13.04 -5.05 -7.79
N LEU A 48 -13.49 -5.58 -8.93
CA LEU A 48 -14.07 -6.91 -9.03
C LEU A 48 -13.04 -8.02 -8.74
N GLY A 49 -11.75 -7.73 -8.94
CA GLY A 49 -10.65 -8.63 -8.57
C GLY A 49 -10.27 -8.60 -7.09
N LEU A 50 -10.87 -7.73 -6.26
CA LEU A 50 -10.60 -7.69 -4.82
C LEU A 50 -11.47 -8.71 -4.07
N SER A 51 -10.89 -9.38 -3.09
CA SER A 51 -11.63 -10.22 -2.14
C SER A 51 -12.56 -9.40 -1.26
N ASN A 52 -13.53 -10.07 -0.63
CA ASN A 52 -14.39 -9.45 0.39
C ASN A 52 -13.56 -8.80 1.52
N ALA A 53 -12.48 -9.45 1.96
CA ALA A 53 -11.60 -8.90 2.99
C ALA A 53 -10.86 -7.64 2.52
N GLU A 54 -10.46 -7.56 1.26
CA GLU A 54 -9.83 -6.38 0.66
C GLU A 54 -10.83 -5.24 0.47
N LEU A 55 -12.07 -5.55 0.07
CA LEU A 55 -13.16 -4.59 -0.02
C LEU A 55 -13.52 -4.00 1.35
N ASP A 56 -13.60 -4.83 2.39
CA ASP A 56 -13.83 -4.36 3.77
C ASP A 56 -12.72 -3.42 4.25
N GLN A 57 -11.47 -3.73 3.94
CA GLN A 57 -10.34 -2.87 4.27
C GLN A 57 -10.40 -1.52 3.55
N LEU A 58 -10.78 -1.54 2.27
CA LEU A 58 -10.97 -0.32 1.50
C LEU A 58 -12.12 0.52 2.08
N GLN A 59 -13.23 -0.12 2.44
CA GLN A 59 -14.35 0.56 3.12
C GLN A 59 -13.89 1.19 4.44
N GLN A 60 -13.10 0.50 5.25
CA GLN A 60 -12.53 1.05 6.48
C GLN A 60 -11.55 2.21 6.22
N ALA A 61 -10.76 2.15 5.15
CA ALA A 61 -9.86 3.23 4.76
C ALA A 61 -10.66 4.47 4.33
N ILE A 62 -11.71 4.29 3.52
CA ILE A 62 -12.63 5.35 3.12
C ILE A 62 -13.33 5.95 4.34
N ALA A 63 -13.80 5.12 5.28
CA ALA A 63 -14.43 5.59 6.51
C ALA A 63 -13.48 6.46 7.34
N ARG A 64 -12.21 6.06 7.50
CA ARG A 64 -11.19 6.86 8.18
C ARG A 64 -10.95 8.20 7.49
N VAL A 65 -10.83 8.22 6.16
CA VAL A 65 -10.63 9.47 5.40
C VAL A 65 -11.87 10.38 5.48
N ARG A 66 -13.08 9.81 5.51
CA ARG A 66 -14.32 10.57 5.71
C ARG A 66 -14.42 11.16 7.11
N ALA A 67 -13.93 10.45 8.12
CA ALA A 67 -13.89 10.91 9.51
C ALA A 67 -12.87 12.04 9.75
N MET A 68 -11.85 12.18 8.90
CA MET A 68 -10.89 13.28 8.98
C MET A 68 -11.56 14.63 8.68
N SER A 69 -11.14 15.66 9.41
CA SER A 69 -11.47 17.05 9.09
C SER A 69 -10.88 17.48 7.74
N PRO A 70 -11.41 18.55 7.11
CA PRO A 70 -10.82 19.10 5.90
C PRO A 70 -9.33 19.48 6.04
N ALA A 71 -8.92 20.00 7.20
CA ALA A 71 -7.54 20.36 7.49
C ALA A 71 -6.62 19.13 7.55
N GLU A 72 -7.06 18.05 8.20
CA GLU A 72 -6.30 16.80 8.27
C GLU A 72 -6.16 16.15 6.88
N ARG A 73 -7.22 16.17 6.07
CA ARG A 73 -7.14 15.70 4.67
C ARG A 73 -6.17 16.52 3.83
N ALA A 74 -6.17 17.85 3.99
CA ALA A 74 -5.22 18.73 3.31
C ALA A 74 -3.78 18.41 3.70
N ALA A 75 -3.50 18.28 5.00
CA ALA A 75 -2.19 17.92 5.52
C ALA A 75 -1.73 16.52 5.03
N LEU A 76 -2.64 15.54 4.96
CA LEU A 76 -2.32 14.22 4.40
C LEU A 76 -1.97 14.30 2.92
N LYS A 77 -2.73 15.08 2.14
CA LYS A 77 -2.47 15.29 0.72
C LYS A 77 -1.11 15.95 0.49
N GLU A 78 -0.77 16.98 1.26
CA GLU A 78 0.54 17.64 1.21
C GLU A 78 1.69 16.66 1.48
N LYS A 79 1.55 15.81 2.50
CA LYS A 79 2.55 14.76 2.80
C LYS A 79 2.74 13.79 1.64
N ILE A 80 1.65 13.37 0.98
CA ILE A 80 1.72 12.48 -0.19
C ILE A 80 2.44 13.17 -1.36
N VAL A 81 2.14 14.44 -1.61
CA VAL A 81 2.82 15.23 -2.66
C VAL A 81 4.31 15.38 -2.34
N ALA A 82 4.65 15.74 -1.10
CA ALA A 82 6.03 15.88 -0.65
C ALA A 82 6.81 14.57 -0.84
N TYR A 83 6.25 13.42 -0.44
CA TYR A 83 6.88 12.12 -0.67
C TYR A 83 7.12 11.83 -2.16
N ARG A 84 6.16 12.14 -3.05
CA ARG A 84 6.30 11.92 -4.49
C ARG A 84 7.38 12.81 -5.12
N GLN A 85 7.62 13.99 -4.55
CA GLN A 85 8.65 14.92 -4.99
C GLN A 85 10.06 14.57 -4.51
N LEU A 86 10.20 13.71 -3.49
CA LEU A 86 11.52 13.26 -3.03
C LEU A 86 12.27 12.56 -4.17
N PRO A 87 13.59 12.75 -4.30
CA PRO A 87 14.45 11.95 -5.18
C PRO A 87 14.29 10.45 -4.92
N GLU A 88 14.50 9.60 -5.94
CA GLU A 88 14.26 8.15 -5.81
C GLU A 88 15.10 7.52 -4.68
N ASN A 89 16.36 7.93 -4.50
CA ASN A 89 17.18 7.42 -3.39
C ASN A 89 16.60 7.75 -2.00
N GLN A 90 15.98 8.92 -1.85
CA GLN A 90 15.33 9.33 -0.61
C GLN A 90 13.99 8.61 -0.42
N ARG A 91 13.21 8.42 -1.50
CA ARG A 91 12.01 7.57 -1.46
C ARG A 91 12.36 6.15 -1.06
N GLN A 92 13.43 5.58 -1.60
CA GLN A 92 13.91 4.26 -1.20
C GLN A 92 14.29 4.20 0.27
N GLN A 93 14.92 5.25 0.81
CA GLN A 93 15.21 5.32 2.25
C GLN A 93 13.92 5.32 3.10
N VAL A 94 12.90 6.08 2.70
CA VAL A 94 11.59 6.07 3.36
C VAL A 94 10.90 4.70 3.22
N ARG A 95 10.95 4.07 2.03
CA ARG A 95 10.40 2.74 1.77
C ARG A 95 11.07 1.65 2.59
N ARG A 96 12.39 1.73 2.83
CA ARG A 96 13.09 0.83 3.76
C ARG A 96 12.49 0.92 5.18
N GLY A 97 12.01 2.10 5.57
CA GLY A 97 11.27 2.30 6.82
C GLY A 97 9.86 1.71 6.84
N TRP A 98 9.32 1.21 5.72
CA TRP A 98 7.96 0.63 5.64
C TRP A 98 7.90 -0.87 5.97
N GLY A 99 9.02 -1.43 6.43
CA GLY A 99 9.07 -2.80 6.93
C GLY A 99 9.09 -3.83 5.80
N PHE A 100 10.06 -3.69 4.91
CA PHE A 100 10.55 -4.74 3.99
C PHE A 100 12.05 -4.81 4.16
N GLU A 101 12.62 -6.01 4.16
CA GLU A 101 14.07 -6.18 4.41
C GLU A 101 14.91 -5.75 3.21
N ASN A 102 14.44 -6.02 1.99
CA ASN A 102 15.12 -5.64 0.76
C ASN A 102 14.13 -5.27 -0.37
N ASP A 103 14.66 -4.79 -1.50
CA ASP A 103 13.84 -4.36 -2.65
C ASP A 103 13.14 -5.53 -3.36
N GLN A 104 13.75 -6.72 -3.37
CA GLN A 104 13.17 -7.93 -3.97
C GLN A 104 11.91 -8.36 -3.22
N ASP A 105 11.94 -8.32 -1.88
CA ASP A 105 10.78 -8.68 -1.07
C ASP A 105 9.58 -7.78 -1.33
N ARG A 106 9.84 -6.49 -1.50
CA ARG A 106 8.79 -5.53 -1.86
C ARG A 106 8.20 -5.84 -3.24
N GLN A 107 9.04 -6.24 -4.20
CA GLN A 107 8.60 -6.56 -5.56
C GLN A 107 7.81 -7.88 -5.61
N ASP A 108 8.21 -8.86 -4.80
CA ASP A 108 7.58 -10.19 -4.78
C ASP A 108 6.31 -10.22 -3.95
N TRP A 109 6.17 -9.32 -2.96
CA TRP A 109 5.02 -9.29 -2.07
C TRP A 109 3.65 -9.24 -2.78
N PRO A 110 3.41 -8.35 -3.76
CA PRO A 110 2.15 -8.35 -4.49
C PRO A 110 1.91 -9.67 -5.23
N THR A 111 2.93 -10.20 -5.90
CA THR A 111 2.85 -11.45 -6.66
C THR A 111 2.50 -12.63 -5.77
N MET A 112 3.20 -12.78 -4.65
CA MET A 112 2.96 -13.82 -3.66
C MET A 112 1.56 -13.72 -3.04
N MET A 113 1.11 -12.51 -2.73
CA MET A 113 -0.25 -12.29 -2.22
C MET A 113 -1.29 -12.65 -3.27
N HIS A 114 -1.15 -12.20 -4.52
CA HIS A 114 -2.09 -12.54 -5.61
C HIS A 114 -2.15 -14.03 -5.92
N ALA A 115 -1.07 -14.78 -5.68
CA ALA A 115 -1.07 -16.23 -5.86
C ALA A 115 -1.84 -17.00 -4.78
N LYS A 116 -2.22 -16.34 -3.67
CA LYS A 116 -2.96 -16.95 -2.55
C LYS A 116 -4.47 -16.79 -2.73
N THR A 117 -5.22 -17.74 -2.17
CA THR A 117 -6.68 -17.61 -2.02
C THR A 117 -7.03 -16.48 -1.06
N ASP A 118 -8.29 -16.06 -1.09
CA ASP A 118 -8.79 -14.95 -0.25
C ASP A 118 -8.61 -15.22 1.26
N ASP A 119 -8.91 -16.44 1.69
CA ASP A 119 -8.77 -16.87 3.09
C ASP A 119 -7.29 -16.87 3.52
N GLU A 120 -6.39 -17.28 2.63
CA GLU A 120 -4.95 -17.25 2.88
C GLU A 120 -4.41 -15.81 2.93
N ARG A 121 -4.84 -14.93 2.00
CA ARG A 121 -4.49 -13.50 2.03
C ARG A 121 -4.98 -12.85 3.32
N ALA A 122 -6.21 -13.11 3.72
CA ALA A 122 -6.80 -12.60 4.97
C ALA A 122 -6.03 -13.09 6.20
N THR A 123 -5.61 -14.36 6.20
CA THR A 123 -4.79 -14.94 7.27
C THR A 123 -3.44 -14.24 7.40
N VAL A 124 -2.72 -14.09 6.29
CA VAL A 124 -1.42 -13.37 6.26
C VAL A 124 -1.58 -11.92 6.72
N GLN A 125 -2.63 -11.23 6.26
CA GLN A 125 -2.90 -9.86 6.66
C GLN A 125 -3.14 -9.74 8.17
N LYS A 126 -4.00 -10.61 8.73
CA LYS A 126 -4.34 -10.65 10.16
C LYS A 126 -3.10 -10.94 11.01
N GLU A 127 -2.28 -11.89 10.58
CA GLU A 127 -1.01 -12.22 11.22
C GLU A 127 -0.09 -10.99 11.28
N LEU A 128 0.14 -10.31 10.16
CA LEU A 128 0.99 -9.12 10.13
C LEU A 128 0.45 -7.95 10.96
N GLN A 129 -0.87 -7.79 11.03
CA GLN A 129 -1.50 -6.75 11.85
C GLN A 129 -1.33 -7.02 13.36
N ALA A 130 -1.36 -8.29 13.77
CA ALA A 130 -1.15 -8.68 15.16
C ALA A 130 0.30 -8.49 15.63
N LEU A 131 1.26 -8.46 14.70
CA LEU A 131 2.68 -8.27 15.02
C LEU A 131 3.03 -6.80 15.29
N PRO A 132 3.98 -6.54 16.21
CA PRO A 132 4.61 -5.23 16.37
C PRO A 132 5.26 -4.73 15.07
N PRO A 133 5.23 -3.42 14.75
CA PRO A 133 5.75 -2.88 13.49
C PRO A 133 7.16 -3.33 13.14
N GLU A 134 8.04 -3.43 14.14
CA GLU A 134 9.43 -3.85 13.99
C GLU A 134 9.61 -5.32 13.59
N GLN A 135 8.62 -6.18 13.87
CA GLN A 135 8.66 -7.61 13.54
C GLN A 135 8.02 -7.92 12.18
N ARG A 136 7.23 -6.99 11.62
CA ARG A 136 6.51 -7.20 10.36
C ARG A 136 7.45 -7.38 9.18
N ALA A 137 8.60 -6.72 9.17
CA ALA A 137 9.56 -6.82 8.08
C ALA A 137 10.13 -8.23 7.97
N ALA A 138 10.64 -8.76 9.08
CA ALA A 138 11.15 -10.13 9.17
C ALA A 138 10.07 -11.15 8.83
N ARG A 139 8.85 -10.97 9.36
CA ARG A 139 7.77 -11.91 9.06
C ARG A 139 7.41 -11.94 7.57
N LYS A 140 7.37 -10.78 6.92
CA LYS A 140 7.13 -10.73 5.46
C LYS A 140 8.26 -11.41 4.69
N HIS A 141 9.51 -11.22 5.11
CA HIS A 141 10.66 -11.88 4.49
C HIS A 141 10.54 -13.40 4.57
N GLU A 142 10.26 -13.95 5.75
CA GLU A 142 10.05 -15.40 5.94
C GLU A 142 8.94 -15.97 5.03
N LEU A 143 7.81 -15.27 4.94
CA LEU A 143 6.69 -15.69 4.08
C LEU A 143 7.10 -15.72 2.60
N LEU A 144 7.92 -14.76 2.17
CA LEU A 144 8.43 -14.69 0.81
C LEU A 144 9.47 -15.75 0.53
N GLU A 145 10.38 -16.04 1.46
CA GLU A 145 11.31 -17.16 1.32
C GLU A 145 10.58 -18.50 1.17
N ALA A 146 9.57 -18.75 2.02
CA ALA A 146 8.76 -19.95 1.95
C ALA A 146 8.02 -20.06 0.60
N TRP A 147 7.46 -18.96 0.10
CA TRP A 147 6.81 -18.91 -1.21
C TRP A 147 7.77 -19.17 -2.36
N ARG A 148 8.94 -18.50 -2.40
CA ARG A 148 9.97 -18.73 -3.43
C ARG A 148 10.44 -20.18 -3.43
N ALA A 149 10.65 -20.77 -2.25
CA ALA A 149 11.07 -22.16 -2.11
C ALA A 149 10.00 -23.14 -2.62
N ALA A 150 8.71 -22.85 -2.40
CA ALA A 150 7.60 -23.64 -2.92
C ALA A 150 7.46 -23.50 -4.45
N SER A 151 7.61 -22.29 -4.98
CA SER A 151 7.51 -22.00 -6.41
C SER A 151 8.70 -22.47 -7.26
N SER A 152 9.83 -22.82 -6.63
CA SER A 152 11.04 -23.30 -7.31
C SER A 152 11.13 -24.83 -7.43
N ARG A 153 10.13 -25.58 -6.95
CA ARG A 153 10.10 -27.05 -7.09
C ARG A 153 9.51 -27.43 -8.47
N PRO A 154 10.21 -28.27 -9.25
CA PRO A 154 9.77 -28.71 -10.57
C PRO A 154 8.56 -29.65 -10.53
#